data_AF-A0A2E1I9B9-F1
#
_entry.id   AF-A0A2E1I9B9-F1
#
_cell.length_a   1.000
_cell.length_b   1.000
_cell.length_c   1.000
_cell.angle_alpha   90.00
_cell.angle_beta   90.00
_cell.angle_gamma   90.00
#
_symmetry.space_group_name_H-M   'P 1'
#
loop_
_entity.id
_entity.type
_entity.pdbx_description
1 polymer ?
#
loop_
_entity_poly.entity_id
_entity_poly.type
_entity_poly.pdbx_seq_one_letter_code
_entity_poly.pdbx_strand_id
1 'polypeptide(L)'
;MIKMLDKMLDNKNLAILNMNWAVFHIPIAMEIDPEFPIVIPFVFLAATIAAYVMDDSVTEKIMLGIGVIYLAVLPPVIQVLMDPSSMQTGSAEFNLLGSIAWIVIIPLTLLGATKKWTGIGMENVE
;
A
#
# COMPACT_ATOMS: atom_id res chain seq x y z
N MET A 1 7.16 21.80 -4.54
CA MET A 1 7.46 20.66 -3.64
C MET A 1 6.26 20.32 -2.77
N ILE A 2 5.69 21.27 -2.00
CA ILE A 2 4.47 21.08 -1.19
C ILE A 2 3.29 20.55 -2.04
N LYS A 3 2.93 21.24 -3.14
CA LYS A 3 1.89 20.80 -4.09
C LYS A 3 2.09 19.41 -4.72
N MET A 4 3.31 18.88 -4.74
CA MET A 4 3.58 17.55 -5.28
C MET A 4 3.31 16.49 -4.22
N LEU A 5 3.72 16.75 -2.97
CA LEU A 5 3.43 15.90 -1.83
C LEU A 5 1.94 15.82 -1.55
N ASP A 6 1.21 16.95 -1.61
CA ASP A 6 -0.24 16.99 -1.40
C ASP A 6 -0.97 16.12 -2.43
N LYS A 7 -0.56 16.18 -3.70
CA LYS A 7 -1.09 15.30 -4.75
C LYS A 7 -0.73 13.84 -4.50
N MET A 8 0.49 13.53 -4.09
CA MET A 8 0.90 12.15 -3.79
C MET A 8 0.13 11.55 -2.62
N LEU A 9 -0.25 12.37 -1.63
CA LEU A 9 -1.00 11.97 -0.44
C LEU A 9 -2.51 12.14 -0.58
N ASP A 10 -3.00 12.53 -1.76
CA ASP A 10 -4.41 12.52 -2.06
C ASP A 10 -4.94 11.08 -2.03
N ASN A 11 -6.09 10.88 -1.38
CA ASN A 11 -6.60 9.53 -1.12
C ASN A 11 -7.01 8.80 -2.41
N LYS A 12 -7.41 9.52 -3.48
CA LYS A 12 -7.74 8.89 -4.76
C LYS A 12 -6.48 8.50 -5.53
N ASN A 13 -5.42 9.32 -5.46
CA ASN A 13 -4.12 8.95 -6.01
C ASN A 13 -3.52 7.75 -5.28
N LEU A 14 -3.67 7.69 -3.95
CA LEU A 14 -3.27 6.53 -3.17
C LEU A 14 -4.12 5.29 -3.48
N ALA A 15 -5.42 5.46 -3.72
CA ALA A 15 -6.26 4.36 -4.21
C ALA A 15 -5.73 3.79 -5.53
N ILE A 16 -5.34 4.63 -6.49
CA ILE A 16 -4.73 4.20 -7.76
C ILE A 16 -3.40 3.48 -7.52
N LEU A 17 -2.54 4.01 -6.65
CA LEU A 17 -1.27 3.36 -6.31
C LEU A 17 -1.51 1.96 -5.73
N ASN A 18 -2.47 1.82 -4.82
CA ASN A 18 -2.80 0.54 -4.20
C ASN A 18 -3.54 -0.42 -5.15
N MET A 19 -4.34 0.09 -6.11
CA MET A 19 -4.90 -0.72 -7.20
C MET A 19 -3.79 -1.35 -8.04
N ASN A 20 -2.81 -0.55 -8.47
CA ASN A 20 -1.67 -1.06 -9.23
C ASN A 20 -0.88 -2.09 -8.41
N TRP A 21 -0.65 -1.82 -7.13
CA TRP A 21 0.00 -2.77 -6.24
C TRP A 21 -0.76 -4.10 -6.15
N ALA A 22 -2.08 -4.06 -5.97
CA ALA A 22 -2.91 -5.25 -5.87
C ALA A 22 -2.76 -6.16 -7.11
N VAL A 23 -2.68 -5.56 -8.31
CA VAL A 23 -2.50 -6.29 -9.57
C VAL A 23 -1.12 -6.96 -9.63
N PHE A 24 -0.04 -6.24 -9.25
CA PHE A 24 1.31 -6.79 -9.24
C PHE A 24 1.54 -7.80 -8.11
N HIS A 25 0.79 -7.68 -7.01
CA HIS A 25 0.95 -8.55 -5.86
C HIS A 25 0.49 -9.99 -6.14
N ILE A 26 -0.50 -10.20 -7.02
CA ILE A 26 -1.02 -11.53 -7.37
C ILE A 26 0.10 -12.47 -7.87
N PRO A 27 0.83 -12.16 -8.96
CA PRO A 27 1.87 -13.06 -9.44
C PRO A 27 3.03 -13.22 -8.45
N ILE A 28 3.38 -12.16 -7.71
CA ILE A 28 4.42 -12.23 -6.67
C ILE A 28 4.03 -13.20 -5.55
N ALA A 29 2.81 -13.09 -5.03
CA ALA A 29 2.33 -13.93 -3.94
C ALA A 29 2.23 -15.39 -4.37
N MET A 30 1.77 -15.67 -5.59
CA MET A 30 1.69 -17.03 -6.14
C MET A 30 3.06 -17.67 -6.39
N GLU A 31 4.09 -16.87 -6.71
CA GLU A 31 5.45 -17.39 -6.91
C GLU A 31 6.13 -17.71 -5.57
N ILE A 32 5.90 -16.87 -4.55
CA ILE A 32 6.47 -17.02 -3.21
C ILE A 32 5.77 -18.15 -2.43
N ASP A 33 4.45 -18.22 -2.52
CA ASP A 33 3.60 -19.20 -1.85
C ASP A 33 2.52 -19.69 -2.81
N PRO A 34 2.71 -20.86 -3.46
CA PRO A 34 1.73 -21.43 -4.37
C PRO A 34 0.37 -21.76 -3.74
N GLU A 35 0.30 -21.89 -2.41
CA GLU A 35 -0.94 -22.13 -1.67
C GLU A 35 -1.61 -20.83 -1.19
N PHE A 36 -1.00 -19.68 -1.51
CA PHE A 36 -1.50 -18.38 -1.09
C PHE A 36 -2.96 -18.15 -1.52
N PRO A 37 -3.86 -17.75 -0.60
CA PRO A 37 -5.27 -17.58 -0.93
C PRO A 37 -5.47 -16.42 -1.92
N ILE A 38 -5.69 -16.75 -3.20
CA ILE A 38 -5.84 -15.76 -4.27
C ILE A 38 -6.98 -14.76 -4.04
N VAL A 39 -7.96 -15.11 -3.21
CA VAL A 39 -9.06 -14.23 -2.83
C VAL A 39 -8.59 -12.95 -2.13
N ILE A 40 -7.47 -13.00 -1.39
CA ILE A 40 -6.95 -11.86 -0.62
C ILE A 40 -6.63 -10.66 -1.53
N PRO A 41 -5.79 -10.78 -2.57
CA PRO A 41 -5.46 -9.66 -3.45
C PRO A 41 -6.67 -9.19 -4.28
N PHE A 42 -7.63 -10.06 -4.59
CA PHE A 42 -8.89 -9.63 -5.24
C PHE A 42 -9.77 -8.79 -4.30
N VAL A 43 -9.90 -9.17 -3.04
CA VAL A 43 -10.61 -8.35 -2.02
C VAL A 43 -9.89 -7.01 -1.85
N PHE A 44 -8.56 -7.04 -1.81
CA PHE A 44 -7.74 -5.83 -1.73
C PHE A 44 -7.93 -4.92 -2.96
N LEU A 45 -7.94 -5.49 -4.17
CA LEU A 45 -8.23 -4.77 -5.41
C LEU A 45 -9.64 -4.17 -5.40
N ALA A 46 -10.64 -4.94 -4.96
CA ALA A 46 -12.01 -4.44 -4.86
C ALA A 46 -12.14 -3.26 -3.88
N ALA A 47 -11.46 -3.32 -2.73
CA ALA A 47 -11.43 -2.24 -1.75
C ALA A 47 -10.79 -0.96 -2.31
N THR A 48 -9.69 -1.10 -3.07
CA THR A 48 -9.00 0.04 -3.66
C THR A 48 -9.78 0.67 -4.82
N ILE A 49 -10.48 -0.15 -5.63
CA ILE A 49 -11.46 0.33 -6.62
C ILE A 49 -12.59 1.09 -5.92
N ALA A 50 -13.16 0.51 -4.85
CA ALA A 50 -14.23 1.15 -4.09
C ALA A 50 -13.75 2.51 -3.55
N ALA A 51 -12.56 2.58 -2.96
CA ALA A 51 -12.00 3.84 -2.51
C ALA A 51 -11.85 4.88 -3.64
N TYR A 52 -11.50 4.47 -4.85
CA TYR A 52 -11.38 5.40 -5.97
C TYR A 52 -12.71 6.04 -6.41
N VAL A 53 -13.80 5.26 -6.41
CA VAL A 53 -15.11 5.70 -6.93
C VAL A 53 -16.02 6.33 -5.89
N MET A 54 -15.76 6.11 -4.60
CA MET A 54 -16.58 6.62 -3.50
C MET A 54 -16.26 8.09 -3.17
N ASP A 55 -17.07 8.67 -2.28
CA ASP A 55 -16.83 10.00 -1.71
C ASP A 55 -15.61 10.00 -0.77
N ASP A 56 -15.04 11.19 -0.57
CA ASP A 56 -13.78 11.37 0.16
C ASP A 56 -13.84 10.84 1.60
N SER A 57 -15.01 10.90 2.26
CA SER A 57 -15.18 10.45 3.65
C SER A 57 -15.12 8.93 3.76
N VAL A 58 -15.66 8.22 2.77
CA VAL A 58 -15.60 6.76 2.66
C VAL A 58 -14.21 6.34 2.19
N THR A 59 -13.67 7.00 1.17
CA THR A 59 -12.32 6.75 0.65
C THR A 59 -11.28 6.80 1.76
N GLU A 60 -11.34 7.83 2.62
CA GLU A 60 -10.41 7.98 3.74
C GLU A 60 -10.49 6.81 4.73
N LYS A 61 -11.69 6.36 5.09
CA LYS A 61 -11.88 5.20 5.98
C LYS A 61 -11.33 3.92 5.37
N ILE A 62 -11.53 3.73 4.06
CA ILE A 62 -10.98 2.57 3.35
C ILE A 62 -9.45 2.64 3.33
N MET A 63 -8.87 3.80 3.01
CA MET A 63 -7.41 3.99 3.02
C MET A 63 -6.80 3.77 4.42
N LEU A 64 -7.49 4.21 5.48
CA LEU A 64 -7.09 3.92 6.86
C LEU A 64 -7.13 2.43 7.16
N GLY A 65 -8.20 1.74 6.76
CA GLY A 65 -8.30 0.28 6.90
C GLY A 65 -7.15 -0.44 6.19
N ILE A 66 -6.84 -0.04 4.96
CA ILE A 66 -5.70 -0.56 4.19
C ILE A 66 -4.37 -0.27 4.91
N GLY A 67 -4.17 0.96 5.38
CA GLY A 67 -2.98 1.33 6.15
C GLY A 67 -2.81 0.46 7.40
N VAL A 68 -3.88 0.19 8.14
CA VAL A 68 -3.85 -0.70 9.32
C VAL A 68 -3.49 -2.14 8.93
N ILE A 69 -4.04 -2.66 7.83
CA ILE A 69 -3.65 -3.98 7.30
C ILE A 69 -2.15 -4.02 6.98
N TYR A 70 -1.60 -2.94 6.43
CA TYR A 70 -0.16 -2.84 6.18
C TYR A 70 0.69 -2.87 7.46
N LEU A 71 0.18 -2.36 8.58
CA LEU A 71 0.88 -2.50 9.86
C LEU A 71 0.89 -3.95 10.36
N ALA A 72 -0.12 -4.75 10.03
CA ALA A 72 -0.16 -6.17 10.40
C ALA A 72 0.91 -7.00 9.66
N VAL A 73 1.30 -6.59 8.45
CA VAL A 73 2.39 -7.22 7.69
C VAL A 73 3.75 -6.58 7.99
N LEU A 74 3.84 -5.58 8.86
CA LEU A 74 5.11 -4.92 9.19
C LEU A 74 6.17 -5.87 9.84
N PRO A 75 5.81 -6.81 10.73
CA PRO A 75 6.80 -7.72 11.33
C PRO A 75 7.61 -8.56 10.33
N PRO A 76 7.01 -9.28 9.36
CA PRO A 76 7.78 -9.98 8.33
C PRO A 76 8.60 -9.02 7.46
N VAL A 77 8.15 -7.77 7.28
CA VAL A 77 8.90 -6.74 6.54
C VAL A 77 10.17 -6.33 7.28
N ILE A 78 10.06 -6.08 8.58
CA ILE A 78 11.21 -5.75 9.42
C ILE A 78 12.22 -6.90 9.37
N GLN A 79 11.74 -8.14 9.43
CA GLN A 79 12.60 -9.31 9.34
C GLN A 79 13.37 -9.37 8.00
N VAL A 80 12.69 -9.07 6.89
CA VAL A 80 13.30 -8.96 5.56
C VAL A 80 14.31 -7.82 5.47
N LEU A 81 14.00 -6.65 6.02
CA LEU A 81 14.92 -5.51 5.98
C LEU A 81 16.19 -5.75 6.80
N MET A 82 16.06 -6.49 7.91
CA MET A 82 17.18 -6.84 8.79
C MET A 82 17.99 -8.02 8.28
N ASP A 83 17.38 -8.91 7.50
CA ASP A 83 18.04 -10.00 6.80
C ASP A 83 17.49 -10.14 5.38
N PRO A 84 18.05 -9.40 4.41
CA PRO A 84 17.58 -9.45 3.02
C PRO A 84 17.68 -10.84 2.38
N SER A 85 18.50 -11.74 2.94
CA SER A 85 18.60 -13.12 2.47
C SER A 85 17.37 -13.97 2.84
N SER A 86 16.58 -13.53 3.84
CA SER A 86 15.34 -14.19 4.26
C SER A 86 14.19 -14.08 3.26
N MET A 87 14.27 -13.16 2.29
CA MET A 87 13.22 -12.95 1.28
C MET A 87 13.54 -13.50 -0.10
N GLN A 88 14.66 -14.22 -0.29
CA GLN A 88 14.95 -14.92 -1.55
C GLN A 88 13.98 -16.07 -1.75
N THR A 89 12.75 -15.72 -2.10
CA THR A 89 11.58 -16.60 -2.17
C THR A 89 11.01 -16.63 -3.59
N GLY A 90 11.51 -15.77 -4.49
CA GLY A 90 11.18 -15.75 -5.92
C GLY A 90 12.29 -15.12 -6.76
N SER A 91 11.95 -14.84 -8.03
CA SER A 91 12.81 -14.18 -9.01
C SER A 91 13.33 -12.82 -8.53
N ALA A 92 14.50 -12.41 -9.05
CA ALA A 92 15.12 -11.14 -8.69
C ALA A 92 14.20 -9.93 -8.95
N GLU A 93 13.36 -10.02 -9.99
CA GLU A 93 12.39 -9.01 -10.37
C GLU A 93 11.27 -8.87 -9.34
N PHE A 94 10.77 -9.99 -8.80
CA PHE A 94 9.73 -9.98 -7.77
C PHE A 94 10.26 -9.53 -6.41
N ASN A 95 11.50 -9.88 -6.08
CA ASN A 95 12.16 -9.36 -4.89
C ASN A 95 12.30 -7.83 -4.95
N LEU A 96 12.60 -7.27 -6.13
CA LEU A 96 12.67 -5.82 -6.33
C LEU A 96 11.28 -5.15 -6.22
N LEU A 97 10.25 -5.69 -6.89
CA LEU A 97 8.89 -5.15 -6.85
C LEU A 97 8.30 -5.20 -5.42
N GLY A 98 8.51 -6.30 -4.70
CA GLY A 98 8.15 -6.41 -3.29
C GLY A 98 8.83 -5.33 -2.44
N SER A 99 10.14 -5.12 -2.64
CA SER A 99 10.91 -4.08 -1.94
C SER A 99 10.38 -2.66 -2.20
N ILE A 100 9.98 -2.35 -3.43
CA ILE A 100 9.39 -1.05 -3.77
C ILE A 100 8.07 -0.83 -3.02
N ALA A 101 7.22 -1.86 -2.92
CA ALA A 101 5.97 -1.74 -2.16
C ALA A 101 6.21 -1.42 -0.68
N TRP A 102 7.20 -2.07 -0.07
CA TRP A 102 7.55 -1.85 1.34
C TRP A 102 8.05 -0.44 1.62
N ILE A 103 8.90 0.10 0.76
CA ILE A 103 9.60 1.38 1.04
C ILE A 103 8.79 2.57 0.52
N VAL A 104 7.92 2.38 -0.47
CA VAL A 104 7.21 3.47 -1.14
C VAL A 104 5.72 3.40 -0.88
N ILE A 105 5.07 2.30 -1.24
CA ILE A 105 3.60 2.21 -1.28
C ILE A 105 3.02 2.25 0.13
N ILE A 106 3.60 1.49 1.05
CA ILE A 106 3.11 1.41 2.43
C ILE A 106 3.29 2.73 3.19
N PRO A 107 4.49 3.36 3.21
CA PRO A 107 4.67 4.65 3.86
C PRO A 107 3.75 5.73 3.29
N LEU A 108 3.60 5.81 1.95
CA LEU A 108 2.71 6.81 1.34
C LEU A 108 1.24 6.57 1.71
N THR A 109 0.80 5.31 1.71
CA THR A 109 -0.58 4.97 2.08
C THR A 109 -0.86 5.30 3.55
N LEU A 110 0.07 4.98 4.45
CA LEU A 110 -0.04 5.32 5.87
C LEU A 110 -0.04 6.84 6.09
N LEU A 111 0.86 7.58 5.43
CA LEU A 111 0.93 9.03 5.54
C LEU A 111 -0.36 9.71 5.05
N GLY A 112 -0.88 9.31 3.88
CA GLY A 112 -2.11 9.91 3.37
C GLY A 112 -3.34 9.49 4.17
N ALA A 113 -3.43 8.23 4.58
CA ALA A 113 -4.50 7.75 5.44
C ALA A 113 -4.52 8.44 6.80
N THR A 114 -3.37 8.90 7.30
CA THR A 114 -3.25 9.58 8.60
C THR A 114 -3.14 11.10 8.51
N LYS A 115 -3.28 11.69 7.32
CA LYS A 115 -3.02 13.13 7.08
C LYS A 115 -3.81 14.07 7.99
N LYS A 116 -5.04 13.70 8.37
CA LYS A 116 -5.87 14.50 9.29
C LYS A 116 -5.29 14.62 10.71
N TRP A 117 -4.54 13.62 11.16
CA TRP A 117 -3.92 13.63 12.49
C TRP A 117 -2.48 14.14 12.45
N THR A 118 -1.77 13.90 11.35
CA THR A 118 -0.36 14.29 11.21
C THR A 118 -0.17 15.71 10.67
N GLY A 119 -1.18 16.26 9.97
CA GLY A 119 -1.09 17.54 9.27
C GLY A 119 -0.20 17.51 8.02
N ILE A 120 0.39 16.36 7.68
CA ILE A 120 1.29 16.20 6.54
C ILE A 120 0.46 16.12 5.25
N GLY A 121 0.78 16.94 4.25
CA GLY A 121 0.14 16.90 2.94
C GLY A 121 -1.27 17.52 2.90
N MET A 122 -1.63 18.33 3.89
CA MET A 122 -2.84 19.15 3.85
C MET A 122 -2.50 20.54 3.31
N GLU A 123 -3.14 20.97 2.22
CA GLU A 123 -3.07 22.36 1.78
C GLU A 123 -3.78 23.24 2.82
N ASN A 124 -3.00 23.91 3.67
CA ASN A 124 -3.40 24.89 4.68
C ASN A 124 -4.48 24.40 5.67
N VAL A 125 -4.03 24.00 6.86
CA VAL A 125 -4.86 24.12 8.06
C VAL A 125 -5.04 25.61 8.31
N GLU A 126 -6.21 26.15 8.00
CA GLU A 126 -6.69 27.38 8.64
C GLU A 126 -7.01 27.11 10.12
#